data_AF-A0A9E1SVK9-F1
#
_entry.id   AF-A0A9E1SVK9-F1
#
_cell.length_a   1.000
_cell.length_b   1.000
_cell.length_c   1.000
_cell.angle_alpha   90.00
_cell.angle_beta   90.00
_cell.angle_gamma   90.00
#
_symmetry.space_group_name_H-M   'P 1'
#
loop_
_entity.id
_entity.type
_entity.pdbx_description
1 polymer ?
#
loop_
_entity_poly.entity_id
_entity_poly.type
_entity_poly.pdbx_seq_one_letter_code
_entity_poly.pdbx_strand_id
1 'polypeptide(L)' 'MAHGNGFLTTHILDTANGCPAHGVRIELFRLQGDERQLINAMVTNDDGRTDEPI' A
#
# COMPACT_ATOMS: atom_id res chain seq x y z
N MET A 1 9.65 3.58 24.07
CA MET A 1 8.54 3.19 23.19
C MET A 1 8.42 4.26 22.11
N ALA A 2 8.98 4.02 20.92
CA ALA A 2 8.91 5.01 19.84
C ALA A 2 7.53 4.93 19.18
N HIS A 3 6.60 5.82 19.55
CA HIS A 3 5.45 6.13 18.72
C HIS A 3 5.97 6.99 17.55
N GLY A 4 6.29 6.35 16.43
CA GLY A 4 6.66 7.06 15.21
C GLY A 4 5.45 7.79 14.67
N ASN A 5 5.50 9.11 14.59
CA ASN A 5 4.38 9.97 14.20
C ASN A 5 4.19 10.05 12.67
N GLY A 6 4.47 8.98 11.94
CA GLY A 6 4.47 8.93 10.48
C GLY A 6 3.71 7.72 9.96
N PHE A 7 3.19 7.85 8.74
CA PHE A 7 2.38 6.83 8.08
C PHE A 7 2.81 6.66 6.62
N LEU A 8 2.62 5.46 6.07
CA LEU A 8 2.88 5.15 4.67
C LEU A 8 1.57 5.17 3.89
N THR A 9 1.54 5.77 2.71
CA THR A 9 0.39 5.76 1.81
C THR A 9 0.85 5.45 0.40
N THR A 10 -0.09 5.02 -0.45
CA THR A 10 0.15 4.77 -1.87
C THR A 10 -1.00 5.30 -2.71
N HIS A 11 -0.74 5.53 -3.99
CA HIS A 11 -1.74 5.85 -5.00
C HIS A 11 -1.30 5.22 -6.32
N ILE A 12 -2.15 4.39 -6.90
CA ILE A 12 -1.87 3.60 -8.10
C ILE A 12 -2.74 4.12 -9.24
N LEU A 13 -2.10 4.41 -10.36
CA LEU A 13 -2.75 4.86 -11.60
C LEU A 13 -2.65 3.77 -12.67
N ASP A 14 -3.75 3.47 -13.34
CA ASP A 14 -3.77 2.72 -14.60
C ASP A 14 -3.52 3.70 -15.76
N THR A 15 -2.29 3.71 -16.27
CA THR A 15 -1.88 4.62 -17.35
C THR A 15 -2.38 4.19 -18.73
N ALA A 16 -2.83 2.93 -18.91
CA ALA A 16 -3.41 2.49 -20.18
C ALA A 16 -4.82 3.08 -20.38
N ASN A 17 -5.57 3.24 -19.30
CA ASN A 17 -6.92 3.81 -19.31
C ASN A 17 -6.99 5.26 -18.81
N GLY A 18 -5.91 5.80 -18.23
CA GLY A 18 -5.83 7.17 -17.74
C GLY A 18 -6.69 7.43 -16.50
N CYS A 19 -6.89 6.41 -15.66
CA CYS A 19 -7.75 6.47 -14.47
C CYS A 19 -7.10 5.79 -13.26
N PRO A 20 -7.59 6.04 -12.03
CA PRO A 20 -7.09 5.34 -10.86
C PRO A 20 -7.27 3.82 -10.96
N ALA A 21 -6.28 3.06 -10.48
CA ALA A 21 -6.32 1.61 -10.50
C ALA A 21 -7.02 1.08 -9.26
N HIS A 22 -8.32 0.80 -9.38
CA HIS A 22 -9.13 0.19 -8.33
C HIS A 22 -8.93 -1.33 -8.23
N GLY A 23 -9.15 -1.92 -7.06
CA GLY A 23 -9.13 -3.38 -6.88
C GLY A 23 -7.74 -4.02 -6.89
N VAL A 24 -6.67 -3.24 -6.79
CA VAL A 24 -5.28 -3.74 -6.81
C VAL A 24 -4.91 -4.25 -5.41
N ARG A 25 -4.53 -5.52 -5.31
CA ARG A 25 -3.98 -6.10 -4.07
C ARG A 25 -2.56 -5.60 -3.82
N ILE A 26 -2.30 -5.13 -2.61
CA ILE A 26 -1.01 -4.62 -2.15
C ILE A 26 -0.60 -5.40 -0.89
N GLU A 27 0.68 -5.74 -0.78
CA GLU A 27 1.27 -6.37 0.40
C GLU A 27 2.51 -5.60 0.84
N LEU A 28 2.53 -5.13 2.08
CA LEU A 28 3.66 -4.45 2.68
C LEU A 28 4.52 -5.45 3.45
N PHE A 29 5.81 -5.53 3.10
CA PHE A 29 6.78 -6.37 3.80
C PHE A 29 7.85 -5.54 4.48
N ARG A 30 8.25 -5.95 5.68
CA ARG A 30 9.50 -5.54 6.31
C ARG A 30 10.58 -6.54 5.92
N LEU A 31 11.70 -6.05 5.42
CA LEU A 31 12.86 -6.87 5.09
C LEU A 31 13.74 -7.04 6.35
N GLN A 32 14.13 -8.27 6.65
CA GLN A 32 15.07 -8.63 7.73
C GLN A 32 16.15 -9.55 7.15
N GLY A 33 17.24 -8.97 6.66
CA GLY A 33 18.23 -9.71 5.87
C GLY A 33 17.58 -10.27 4.60
N ASP A 34 17.64 -11.59 4.44
CA ASP A 34 17.04 -12.30 3.31
C ASP A 34 15.56 -12.68 3.55
N GLU A 35 15.03 -12.43 4.75
CA GLU A 35 13.64 -12.74 5.09
C GLU A 35 12.70 -11.56 4.81
N ARG A 36 11.48 -11.88 4.41
CA ARG A 36 10.37 -10.93 4.23
C ARG A 36 9.28 -11.23 5.25
N GLN A 37 9.02 -10.28 6.14
CA GLN A 37 7.91 -10.36 7.08
C GLN A 37 6.73 -9.53 6.55
N LEU A 38 5.59 -10.17 6.30
CA LEU A 38 4.36 -9.47 5.94
C LEU A 38 3.90 -8.59 7.13
N ILE A 39 3.65 -7.32 6.86
CA ILE A 39 3.18 -6.33 7.84
C ILE A 39 1.69 -6.04 7.63
N ASN A 40 1.27 -5.83 6.38
CA ASN A 40 -0.11 -5.49 6.06
C ASN A 40 -0.46 -5.93 4.62
N ALA A 41 -1.76 -6.14 4.35
CA ALA A 41 -2.29 -6.41 3.02
C ALA A 41 -3.59 -5.64 2.81
N MET A 42 -3.71 -4.95 1.68
CA MET A 42 -4.80 -4.03 1.39
C MET A 42 -5.23 -4.12 -0.08
N VAL A 43 -6.37 -3.53 -0.40
CA VAL A 43 -6.88 -3.40 -1.78
C VAL A 43 -7.15 -1.94 -2.05
N THR A 44 -6.83 -1.46 -3.24
CA THR A 44 -7.15 -0.08 -3.62
C THR A 44 -8.65 0.15 -3.82
N ASN A 45 -9.14 1.28 -3.35
CA ASN A 45 -10.49 1.80 -3.57
C ASN A 45 -10.62 2.43 -4.98
N ASP A 46 -11.78 3.03 -5.24
CA ASP A 46 -12.11 3.61 -6.55
C ASP A 46 -11.23 4.82 -6.94
N ASP A 47 -10.55 5.46 -5.97
CA ASP A 47 -9.54 6.51 -6.21
C ASP A 47 -8.12 5.92 -6.35
N GLY A 48 -7.97 4.60 -6.48
CA GLY A 48 -6.66 3.95 -6.63
C GLY A 48 -5.76 4.04 -5.40
N ARG A 49 -6.34 4.37 -4.24
CA ARG A 49 -5.67 4.51 -2.93
C ARG A 49 -6.17 3.44 -1.97
N THR A 50 -5.56 3.35 -0.79
CA THR A 50 -6.14 2.57 0.32
C THR A 50 -7.01 3.47 1.20
N ASP A 51 -8.06 2.93 1.83
CA ASP A 51 -8.96 3.70 2.70
C ASP A 51 -8.27 4.19 4.00
N GLU A 52 -7.23 3.46 4.42
CA GLU A 52 -6.36 3.79 5.55
C GLU A 52 -4.90 3.81 5.09
N PRO A 53 -3.97 4.46 5.83
CA PRO A 53 -2.55 4.28 5.60
C PRO A 53 -2.11 2.80 5.71
N ILE A 54 -1.06 2.43 4.96
CA ILE A 54 -0.49 1.08 4.89
C ILE A 54 0.34 0.74 6.13
#